data_AF-A0A936G7G4-F1
#
_entry.id   AF-A0A936G7G4-F1
#
_cell.length_a   1.000
_cell.length_b   1.000
_cell.length_c   1.000
_cell.angle_alpha   90.00
_cell.angle_beta   90.00
_cell.angle_gamma   90.00
#
_symmetry.space_group_name_H-M   'P 1'
#
loop_
_entity.id
_entity.type
_entity.pdbx_description
1 polymer ?
#
loop_
_entity_poly.entity_id
_entity_poly.type
_entity_poly.pdbx_seq_one_letter_code
_entity_poly.pdbx_strand_id
1 'polypeptide(L)'
;MLPFFTQPNMWFEGSQACTGCHFGNTENSYHEMDLSSYEGIVTGADSLSAPPGVSILGASAVGATDFNWDVSKLRERFRNNRMPPGIEFDITEENRDGPLVLAGIKK
;
A
#
# COMPACT_ATOMS: atom_id res chain seq x y z
N MET A 1 10.22 7.81 12.55
CA MET A 1 9.24 7.08 11.72
C MET A 1 9.36 7.48 10.26
N LEU A 2 9.19 8.76 9.89
CA LEU A 2 9.20 9.18 8.47
C LEU A 2 10.41 8.73 7.62
N PRO A 3 11.67 8.71 8.12
CA PRO A 3 12.80 8.22 7.34
C PRO A 3 12.69 6.77 6.86
N PHE A 4 11.92 5.91 7.56
CA PHE A 4 11.67 4.53 7.11
C PHE A 4 10.89 4.46 5.79
N PHE A 5 10.21 5.53 5.40
CA PHE A 5 9.45 5.61 4.14
C PHE A 5 10.18 6.43 3.07
N THR A 6 10.99 7.42 3.47
CA THR A 6 11.58 8.40 2.55
C THR A 6 13.04 8.12 2.19
N GLN A 7 13.70 7.18 2.87
CA GLN A 7 15.09 6.82 2.58
C GLN A 7 15.20 5.42 1.98
N PRO A 8 16.10 5.20 1.01
CA PRO A 8 16.41 3.86 0.52
C PRO A 8 17.15 3.04 1.59
N ASN A 9 17.23 1.72 1.39
CA ASN A 9 17.95 0.78 2.24
C ASN A 9 17.45 0.64 3.69
N MET A 10 16.25 1.15 4.01
CA MET A 10 15.72 1.13 5.38
C MET A 10 15.16 -0.23 5.82
N TRP A 11 14.62 -1.00 4.87
CA TRP A 11 13.97 -2.29 5.16
C TRP A 11 14.88 -3.49 4.84
N PHE A 12 15.65 -3.37 3.76
CA PHE A 12 16.72 -4.29 3.37
C PHE A 12 17.69 -3.60 2.41
N GLU A 13 18.91 -4.12 2.29
CA GLU A 13 19.91 -3.59 1.36
C GLU A 13 19.41 -3.65 -0.10
N GLY A 14 19.50 -2.53 -0.81
CA GLY A 14 18.97 -2.36 -2.17
C GLY A 14 17.49 -1.95 -2.22
N SER A 15 16.77 -1.85 -1.10
CA SER A 15 15.38 -1.38 -1.10
C SER A 15 15.29 0.08 -1.55
N GLN A 16 14.37 0.37 -2.48
CA GLN A 16 13.99 1.74 -2.81
C GLN A 16 13.22 2.40 -1.66
N ALA A 17 13.28 3.74 -1.58
CA ALA A 17 12.39 4.49 -0.69
C ALA A 17 10.93 4.25 -1.11
N CYS A 18 10.01 4.15 -0.15
CA CYS A 18 8.58 3.95 -0.42
C CYS A 18 8.00 5.13 -1.23
N THR A 19 8.50 6.34 -0.98
CA THR A 19 8.14 7.54 -1.73
C THR A 19 8.67 7.56 -3.18
N GLY A 20 9.43 6.56 -3.62
CA GLY A 20 9.73 6.38 -5.04
C GLY A 20 8.47 6.09 -5.87
N CYS A 21 7.48 5.43 -5.26
CA CYS A 21 6.20 5.08 -5.89
C CYS A 21 4.98 5.70 -5.20
N HIS A 22 5.09 6.05 -3.91
CA HIS A 22 3.99 6.59 -3.09
C HIS A 22 4.32 7.99 -2.57
N PHE A 23 4.22 8.98 -3.45
CA PHE A 23 4.72 10.35 -3.23
C PHE A 23 3.62 11.42 -3.15
N GLY A 24 2.35 11.04 -3.26
CA GLY A 24 1.25 11.99 -3.27
C GLY A 24 -0.12 11.32 -3.42
N ASN A 25 -1.17 11.99 -2.97
CA ASN A 25 -2.55 11.59 -3.28
C ASN A 25 -2.93 12.06 -4.69
N THR A 26 -2.30 11.46 -5.71
CA THR A 26 -2.46 11.80 -7.13
C THR A 26 -2.52 10.53 -7.97
N GLU A 27 -3.13 10.58 -9.15
CA GLU A 27 -3.25 9.43 -10.06
C GLU A 27 -1.91 8.82 -10.51
N ASN A 28 -0.81 9.59 -10.45
CA ASN A 28 0.52 9.11 -10.83
C ASN A 28 1.26 8.41 -9.70
N SER A 29 0.78 8.56 -8.47
CA SER A 29 1.29 7.84 -7.30
C SER A 29 0.55 6.53 -7.19
N TYR A 30 1.26 5.42 -7.00
CA TYR A 30 0.60 4.12 -6.96
C TYR A 30 -0.39 4.05 -5.81
N HIS A 31 -1.60 3.57 -6.14
CA HIS A 31 -2.78 3.64 -5.28
C HIS A 31 -3.03 5.02 -4.68
N GLU A 32 -2.74 6.11 -5.39
CA GLU A 32 -3.02 7.49 -4.98
C GLU A 32 -2.57 7.77 -3.52
N MET A 33 -1.42 7.21 -3.14
CA MET A 33 -0.97 7.18 -1.75
C MET A 33 0.25 8.09 -1.52
N ASP A 34 0.26 8.81 -0.41
CA ASP A 34 1.40 9.62 0.03
C ASP A 34 2.03 9.06 1.31
N LEU A 35 3.29 8.62 1.23
CA LEU A 35 4.08 8.17 2.38
C LEU A 35 5.15 9.19 2.80
N SER A 36 5.12 10.39 2.24
CA SER A 36 6.10 11.47 2.50
C SER A 36 5.74 12.37 3.69
N SER A 37 4.51 12.27 4.19
CA SER A 37 3.97 13.11 5.25
C SER A 37 3.13 12.30 6.24
N TYR A 38 2.89 12.86 7.44
CA TYR A 38 1.99 12.22 8.40
C TYR A 38 0.54 12.24 7.87
N GLU A 39 0.13 13.38 7.31
CA GLU A 39 -1.18 13.62 6.72
C GLU A 39 -1.47 12.65 5.57
N GLY A 40 -0.48 12.41 4.71
CA GLY A 40 -0.57 11.43 3.63
C GLY A 40 -0.78 10.01 4.14
N ILE A 41 0.00 9.59 5.14
CA ILE A 41 -0.10 8.25 5.74
C ILE A 41 -1.49 8.05 6.39
N VAL A 42 -2.03 9.09 7.04
CA VAL A 42 -3.36 9.05 7.67
C VAL A 42 -4.49 9.08 6.63
N THR A 43 -4.29 9.81 5.53
CA THR A 43 -5.21 9.79 4.38
C THR A 43 -5.29 8.39 3.77
N GLY A 44 -4.14 7.71 3.64
CA GLY A 44 -4.08 6.35 3.10
C GLY A 44 -4.03 6.30 1.59
N ALA A 45 -4.59 5.24 1.02
CA ALA A 45 -4.54 4.92 -0.42
C ALA A 45 -5.89 5.14 -1.10
N ASP A 46 -5.93 5.19 -2.43
CA ASP A 46 -7.12 5.23 -3.31
C ASP A 46 -8.10 6.39 -2.99
N SER A 47 -7.58 7.53 -2.53
CA SER A 47 -8.36 8.68 -2.04
C SER A 47 -9.18 9.43 -3.11
N LEU A 48 -8.82 9.29 -4.39
CA LEU A 48 -9.49 9.89 -5.56
C LEU A 48 -10.40 8.86 -6.26
N SER A 49 -10.08 7.57 -6.14
CA SER A 49 -10.83 6.45 -6.70
C SER A 49 -12.18 6.20 -6.01
N ALA A 50 -13.08 5.42 -6.62
CA ALA A 50 -14.39 5.05 -6.05
C ALA A 50 -14.45 3.54 -5.74
N PRO A 51 -14.82 3.13 -4.50
CA PRO A 51 -15.13 3.96 -3.34
C PRO A 51 -13.88 4.69 -2.79
N PRO A 52 -14.04 5.90 -2.22
CA PRO A 52 -12.91 6.73 -1.83
C PRO A 52 -12.20 6.18 -0.61
N GLY A 53 -10.94 5.84 -0.85
CA GLY A 53 -9.93 5.70 0.17
C GLY A 53 -9.89 4.34 0.87
N VAL A 54 -8.70 3.97 1.30
CA VAL A 54 -8.41 2.82 2.15
C VAL A 54 -7.44 3.27 3.23
N SER A 55 -7.84 3.12 4.51
CA SER A 55 -6.92 3.35 5.63
C SER A 55 -5.82 2.29 5.64
N ILE A 56 -4.56 2.73 5.51
CA ILE A 56 -3.42 1.81 5.61
C ILE A 56 -3.04 1.50 7.05
N LEU A 57 -3.53 2.29 8.01
CA LEU A 57 -3.27 2.13 9.45
C LEU A 57 -4.39 1.36 10.18
N GLY A 58 -5.41 0.88 9.45
CA GLY A 58 -6.50 0.11 10.04
C GLY A 58 -7.49 0.97 10.85
N ALA A 59 -7.60 2.26 10.52
CA ALA A 59 -8.61 3.14 11.11
C ALA A 59 -10.02 2.75 10.65
N SER A 60 -11.05 3.12 11.41
CA SER A 60 -12.44 2.81 11.05
C SER A 60 -12.94 3.54 9.80
N ALA A 61 -12.31 4.65 9.46
CA ALA A 61 -12.55 5.42 8.25
C ALA A 61 -11.26 6.09 7.74
N VAL A 62 -11.27 6.47 6.46
CA VAL A 62 -10.21 7.26 5.83
C VAL A 62 -10.05 8.58 6.57
N GLY A 63 -8.80 8.94 6.94
CA GLY A 63 -8.51 10.16 7.69
C GLY A 63 -8.83 10.11 9.19
N ALA A 64 -9.46 9.03 9.69
CA ALA A 64 -9.68 8.85 11.12
C ALA A 64 -8.36 8.46 11.83
N THR A 65 -8.31 8.67 13.15
CA THR A 65 -7.10 8.46 13.98
C THR A 65 -7.24 7.33 15.00
N ASP A 66 -8.30 6.53 14.90
CA ASP A 66 -8.56 5.35 15.71
C ASP A 66 -7.83 4.10 15.16
N PHE A 67 -6.51 4.25 14.99
CA PHE A 67 -5.67 3.25 14.33
C PHE A 67 -5.68 1.89 15.04
N ASN A 68 -5.78 0.82 14.26
CA ASN A 68 -5.66 -0.56 14.74
C ASN A 68 -4.63 -1.33 13.91
N TRP A 69 -3.46 -1.55 14.49
CA TRP A 69 -2.34 -2.22 13.83
C TRP A 69 -2.65 -3.66 13.41
N ASP A 70 -3.50 -4.38 14.15
CA ASP A 70 -3.80 -5.79 13.85
C ASP A 70 -4.56 -5.97 12.53
N VAL A 71 -5.27 -4.93 12.09
CA VAL A 71 -6.01 -4.88 10.80
C VAL A 71 -5.39 -3.91 9.79
N SER A 72 -4.17 -3.41 10.06
CA SER A 72 -3.47 -2.46 9.20
C SER A 72 -3.01 -3.11 7.89
N LYS A 73 -3.36 -2.48 6.75
CA LYS A 73 -2.84 -2.86 5.43
C LYS A 73 -1.33 -2.64 5.31
N LEU A 74 -0.79 -1.62 5.98
CA LEU A 74 0.65 -1.41 6.04
C LEU A 74 1.37 -2.60 6.70
N ARG A 75 0.83 -3.11 7.82
CA ARG A 75 1.35 -4.32 8.48
C ARG A 75 1.30 -5.53 7.56
N GLU A 76 0.19 -5.74 6.85
CA GLU A 76 0.05 -6.83 5.87
C GLU A 76 1.14 -6.74 4.79
N ARG A 77 1.35 -5.55 4.19
CA ARG A 77 2.36 -5.34 3.14
C ARG A 77 3.80 -5.50 3.63
N PHE A 78 4.09 -5.23 4.90
CA PHE A 78 5.43 -5.45 5.47
C PHE A 78 5.74 -6.88 5.89
N ARG A 79 4.72 -7.73 6.10
CA ARG A 79 4.93 -9.02 6.76
C ARG A 79 4.47 -10.23 5.96
N ASN A 80 3.55 -10.03 5.02
CA ASN A 80 2.98 -11.12 4.25
C ASN A 80 3.70 -11.23 2.90
N ASN A 81 4.66 -12.16 2.82
CA ASN A 81 5.29 -12.47 1.54
C ASN A 81 4.25 -13.01 0.56
N ARG A 82 4.28 -12.49 -0.68
CA ARG A 82 3.40 -12.96 -1.77
C ARG A 82 3.66 -14.45 -2.03
N MET A 83 2.59 -15.18 -2.34
CA MET A 83 2.65 -16.61 -2.68
C MET A 83 2.52 -16.82 -4.20
N PRO A 84 3.22 -17.81 -4.78
CA PRO A 84 4.24 -18.64 -4.14
C PRO A 84 5.51 -17.85 -3.78
N PRO A 85 6.33 -18.31 -2.81
CA PRO A 85 7.54 -17.59 -2.41
C PRO A 85 8.47 -17.36 -3.60
N GLY A 86 8.98 -16.13 -3.74
CA GLY A 86 9.85 -15.74 -4.85
C GLY A 86 9.13 -15.44 -6.16
N ILE A 87 7.79 -15.38 -6.18
CA ILE A 87 7.07 -14.88 -7.36
C ILE A 87 7.49 -13.43 -7.65
N GLU A 88 7.73 -13.16 -8.94
CA GLU A 88 8.08 -11.83 -9.42
C GLU A 88 6.99 -10.80 -9.12
N PHE A 89 7.41 -9.59 -8.81
CA PHE A 89 6.51 -8.47 -8.59
C PHE A 89 6.23 -7.76 -9.92
N ASP A 90 4.98 -7.85 -10.38
CA ASP A 90 4.47 -6.98 -11.43
C ASP A 90 4.05 -5.65 -10.81
N ILE A 91 4.87 -4.62 -11.08
CA ILE A 91 4.74 -3.26 -10.57
C ILE A 91 3.70 -2.43 -11.32
N THR A 92 3.16 -2.93 -12.44
CA THR A 92 2.17 -2.19 -13.20
C THR A 92 0.86 -2.04 -12.41
N GLU A 93 0.19 -0.89 -12.57
CA GLU A 93 -1.13 -0.66 -11.96
C GLU A 93 -2.20 -1.61 -12.53
N GLU A 94 -1.97 -2.25 -13.67
CA GLU A 94 -2.84 -3.30 -14.20
C GLU A 94 -2.93 -4.52 -13.27
N ASN A 95 -1.88 -4.78 -12.47
CA ASN A 95 -1.83 -5.87 -11.48
C ASN A 95 -2.17 -5.37 -10.04
N ARG A 96 -2.76 -4.18 -9.88
CA ARG A 96 -3.09 -3.60 -8.55
C ARG A 96 -3.91 -4.53 -7.65
N ASP A 97 -4.91 -5.19 -8.22
CA ASP A 97 -5.84 -6.08 -7.48
C ASP A 97 -5.31 -7.53 -7.37
N GLY A 98 -4.18 -7.81 -8.01
CA GLY A 98 -3.65 -9.15 -8.18
C GLY A 98 -4.48 -10.01 -9.15
N PRO A 99 -4.16 -11.31 -9.25
CA PRO A 99 -4.88 -12.20 -10.14
C PRO A 99 -6.33 -12.41 -9.65
N LEU A 100 -7.30 -12.30 -10.56
CA LEU A 100 -8.68 -12.70 -10.30
C LEU A 100 -8.73 -14.22 -10.05
N VAL A 101 -8.87 -14.62 -8.78
CA VAL A 101 -9.07 -16.01 -8.40
C VAL A 101 -10.57 -16.32 -8.42
N LEU A 102 -11.04 -16.87 -9.54
CA LEU A 102 -12.43 -17.33 -9.66
C LEU A 102 -12.56 -18.71 -9.01
N ALA A 103 -13.12 -18.77 -7.80
CA ALA A 103 -13.43 -20.03 -7.14
C ALA A 103 -14.65 -20.70 -7.80
N GLY A 104 -14.45 -21.88 -8.41
CA GLY A 104 -15.56 -22.77 -8.80
C GLY A 104 -16.08 -22.66 -10.24
N ILE A 105 -15.42 -21.97 -11.16
CA ILE A 105 -15.77 -22.09 -12.59
C ILE A 105 -15.23 -23.43 -13.10
N LYS A 106 -16.13 -24.42 -13.22
CA LYS A 106 -15.87 -25.57 -14.08
C LYS A 106 -15.69 -25.06 -15.50
N LYS A 107 -14.59 -25.46 -16.16
CA LYS A 107 -14.49 -25.39 -17.62
C LYS A 107 -15.65 -26.12 -18.26
#